data_AF-A0A916SH12-F1
#
_entry.id   AF-A0A916SH12-F1
#
_cell.length_a   1.000
_cell.length_b   1.000
_cell.length_c   1.000
_cell.angle_alpha   90.00
_cell.angle_beta   90.00
_cell.angle_gamma   90.00
#
_symmetry.space_group_name_H-M   'P 1'
#
loop_
_entity.id
_entity.type
_entity.pdbx_description
1 polymer ?
#
loop_
_entity_poly.entity_id
_entity_poly.type
_entity_poly.pdbx_seq_one_letter_code
_entity_poly.pdbx_strand_id
1 'polypeptide(L)'
;MALEPEITVRNVTRNDSGNAWEVDFSIRFRQIGYFTSSVSVPLSDDAKAYPRIERTVGEASDMAHNIIVTDLLRTVLYHSKWLNEQTRETITKAFPQKQMAQS
;
A
#
# COMPACT_ATOMS: atom_id res chain seq x y z
N MET A 1 19.14 7.00 -13.99
CA MET A 1 17.69 6.71 -14.04
C MET A 1 17.32 5.98 -12.76
N ALA A 2 16.46 6.53 -11.91
CA ALA A 2 16.00 5.84 -10.71
C ALA A 2 15.14 4.63 -11.14
N LEU A 3 15.45 3.46 -10.59
CA LEU A 3 14.68 2.24 -10.82
C LEU A 3 13.50 2.25 -9.85
N GLU A 4 12.50 3.07 -10.16
CA GLU A 4 11.31 3.17 -9.32
C GLU A 4 10.56 1.82 -9.35
N PRO A 5 10.21 1.28 -8.17
CA PRO A 5 9.32 0.15 -8.04
C PRO A 5 7.94 0.50 -8.56
N GLU A 6 7.36 -0.46 -9.28
CA GLU A 6 6.05 -0.34 -9.87
C GLU A 6 5.04 -1.06 -8.98
N ILE A 7 4.09 -0.31 -8.42
CA ILE A 7 2.94 -0.88 -7.69
C ILE A 7 1.75 -0.91 -8.65
N THR A 8 1.18 -2.09 -8.84
CA THR A 8 0.02 -2.31 -9.70
C THR A 8 -1.10 -2.94 -8.88
N VAL A 9 -2.27 -2.29 -8.83
CA VAL A 9 -3.49 -2.92 -8.33
C VAL A 9 -3.98 -3.90 -9.38
N ARG A 10 -4.17 -5.16 -8.98
CA ARG A 10 -4.57 -6.25 -9.89
C ARG A 10 -6.06 -6.49 -9.86
N ASN A 11 -6.65 -6.47 -8.68
CA ASN A 11 -8.05 -6.79 -8.47
C ASN A 11 -8.56 -6.09 -7.21
N VAL A 12 -9.84 -5.74 -7.20
CA VAL A 12 -10.52 -5.18 -6.04
C VAL A 12 -11.82 -5.94 -5.88
N THR A 13 -11.95 -6.66 -4.77
CA THR A 13 -13.12 -7.50 -4.49
C THR A 13 -13.78 -7.06 -3.20
N ARG A 14 -15.10 -7.14 -3.16
CA ARG A 14 -15.86 -6.85 -1.96
C ARG A 14 -15.89 -8.08 -1.06
N ASN A 15 -15.52 -7.91 0.20
CA ASN A 15 -15.64 -8.91 1.25
C ASN A 15 -16.69 -8.44 2.26
N ASP A 16 -17.95 -8.83 2.02
CA ASP A 16 -19.08 -8.45 2.87
C ASP A 16 -18.96 -9.02 4.29
N SER A 17 -18.35 -10.20 4.45
CA SER A 17 -18.13 -10.83 5.75
C SER A 17 -17.08 -10.08 6.58
N GLY A 18 -16.03 -9.58 5.93
CA GLY A 18 -14.98 -8.76 6.54
C GLY A 18 -15.30 -7.27 6.61
N ASN A 19 -16.44 -6.85 6.06
CA ASN A 19 -16.83 -5.46 5.95
C ASN A 19 -15.78 -4.58 5.24
N ALA A 20 -15.13 -5.12 4.22
CA ALA A 20 -13.95 -4.54 3.59
C ALA A 20 -13.92 -4.77 2.07
N TRP A 21 -13.10 -3.98 1.39
CA TRP A 21 -12.57 -4.25 0.07
C TRP A 21 -11.25 -5.01 0.24
N GLU A 22 -11.12 -6.17 -0.40
CA GLU A 22 -9.84 -6.86 -0.53
C GLU A 22 -9.19 -6.39 -1.84
N VAL A 23 -8.05 -5.74 -1.72
CA VAL A 23 -7.29 -5.17 -2.84
C VAL A 23 -6.05 -6.01 -3.08
N ASP A 24 -6.04 -6.77 -4.17
CA ASP A 24 -4.88 -7.53 -4.61
C ASP A 24 -3.93 -6.61 -5.36
N PHE A 25 -2.65 -6.65 -5.01
CA PHE A 25 -1.63 -5.82 -5.64
C PHE A 25 -0.40 -6.63 -6.00
N SER A 26 0.42 -6.03 -6.84
CA SER A 26 1.77 -6.49 -7.09
C SER A 26 2.78 -5.35 -7.07
N ILE A 27 3.97 -5.65 -6.58
CA ILE A 27 5.09 -4.72 -6.54
C ILE A 27 6.26 -5.32 -7.29
N ARG A 28 6.75 -4.59 -8.29
CA ARG A 28 7.94 -4.97 -9.05
C ARG A 28 9.08 -4.04 -8.70
N PHE A 29 10.10 -4.60 -8.05
CA PHE A 29 11.40 -3.97 -7.88
C PHE A 29 12.35 -4.48 -8.96
N ARG A 30 12.76 -3.64 -9.90
CA ARG A 30 13.60 -4.06 -11.05
C ARG A 30 14.88 -4.81 -10.67
N GLN A 31 15.47 -4.52 -9.49
CA GLN A 31 16.70 -5.16 -9.01
C GLN A 31 16.48 -6.23 -7.92
N ILE A 32 15.28 -6.34 -7.34
CA ILE A 32 15.03 -7.19 -6.17
C ILE A 32 14.09 -8.34 -6.52
N GLY A 33 13.04 -8.09 -7.31
CA GLY A 33 12.07 -9.10 -7.69
C GLY A 33 10.64 -8.59 -7.77
N TYR A 34 9.71 -9.54 -7.84
CA TYR A 34 8.28 -9.31 -7.99
C TYR A 34 7.54 -9.94 -6.81
N PHE A 35 6.62 -9.19 -6.22
CA PHE A 35 5.85 -9.62 -5.05
C PHE A 35 4.37 -9.37 -5.29
N THR A 36 3.52 -10.26 -4.81
CA THR A 36 2.06 -10.12 -4.83
C THR A 36 1.52 -10.33 -3.44
N SER A 37 0.56 -9.50 -3.04
CA SER A 37 -0.15 -9.64 -1.77
C SER A 37 -1.50 -8.93 -1.87
N SER A 38 -2.27 -8.97 -0.77
CA SER A 38 -3.57 -8.32 -0.67
C SER A 38 -3.61 -7.40 0.55
N VAL A 39 -4.38 -6.31 0.48
CA VAL A 39 -4.69 -5.44 1.61
C VAL A 39 -6.19 -5.37 1.80
N SER A 40 -6.64 -5.49 3.04
CA SER A 40 -8.03 -5.28 3.42
C SER A 40 -8.26 -3.80 3.75
N VAL A 41 -9.18 -3.15 3.02
CA VAL A 41 -9.54 -1.74 3.18
C VAL A 41 -10.99 -1.65 3.68
N PRO A 42 -11.26 -1.01 4.83
CA PRO A 42 -12.62 -0.94 5.37
C PRO A 42 -13.61 -0.31 4.38
N LEU A 43 -14.80 -0.91 4.23
CA LEU A 43 -15.85 -0.41 3.35
C LEU A 43 -16.31 1.01 3.71
N SER A 44 -16.13 1.46 4.94
CA SER A 44 -16.47 2.82 5.39
C SER A 44 -15.59 3.22 6.57
N ASP A 45 -15.46 4.52 6.84
CA ASP A 45 -14.81 5.04 8.04
C ASP A 45 -15.59 4.68 9.31
N ASP A 46 -16.92 4.71 9.22
CA ASP A 46 -17.80 4.36 10.32
C ASP A 46 -18.73 3.23 9.90
N ALA A 47 -18.42 2.03 10.40
CA ALA A 47 -19.23 0.83 10.16
C ALA A 47 -20.63 0.93 10.78
N LYS A 48 -20.87 1.87 11.70
CA LYS A 48 -22.14 2.05 12.42
C LYS A 48 -22.95 3.26 11.96
N ALA A 49 -22.42 4.08 11.05
CA ALA A 49 -23.13 5.25 10.53
C ALA A 49 -24.39 4.88 9.74
N TYR A 50 -25.43 5.71 9.84
CA TYR A 50 -26.68 5.54 9.09
C TYR A 50 -27.16 6.90 8.54
N PRO A 51 -27.20 7.10 7.20
CA PRO A 51 -26.81 6.14 6.16
C PRO A 51 -25.31 5.90 6.12
N ARG A 52 -24.93 4.68 5.80
CA ARG A 52 -23.53 4.31 5.63
C ARG A 52 -23.02 4.84 4.28
N ILE A 53 -21.99 5.67 4.32
CA ILE A 53 -21.27 6.08 3.12
C ILE A 53 -20.16 5.06 2.89
N GLU A 54 -20.33 4.24 1.85
CA GLU A 54 -19.35 3.24 1.47
C GLU A 54 -18.31 3.82 0.52
N ARG A 55 -17.06 3.37 0.69
CA ARG A 55 -15.96 3.66 -0.22
C ARG A 55 -16.23 3.03 -1.57
N THR A 56 -15.96 3.79 -2.60
CA THR A 56 -15.86 3.32 -3.98
C THR A 56 -14.63 2.42 -4.17
N VAL A 57 -14.62 1.67 -5.27
CA VAL A 57 -13.45 0.87 -5.70
C VAL A 57 -12.20 1.75 -5.88
N GLY A 58 -12.37 2.98 -6.37
CA GLY A 58 -11.27 3.93 -6.54
C GLY A 58 -10.66 4.34 -5.20
N GLU A 59 -11.49 4.76 -4.25
CA GLU A 59 -11.03 5.13 -2.90
C GLU A 59 -10.37 3.96 -2.16
N ALA A 60 -10.89 2.75 -2.35
CA ALA A 60 -10.27 1.54 -1.81
C ALA A 60 -8.89 1.28 -2.41
N SER A 61 -8.75 1.48 -3.73
CA SER A 61 -7.47 1.31 -4.44
C SER A 61 -6.42 2.33 -3.99
N ASP A 62 -6.82 3.61 -3.87
CA ASP A 62 -5.94 4.68 -3.41
C ASP A 62 -5.50 4.45 -1.96
N MET A 63 -6.42 4.03 -1.09
CA MET A 63 -6.11 3.72 0.30
C MET A 63 -5.19 2.50 0.41
N ALA A 64 -5.44 1.44 -0.36
CA ALA A 64 -4.56 0.28 -0.43
C ALA A 64 -3.15 0.68 -0.88
N HIS A 65 -3.02 1.53 -1.91
CA HIS A 65 -1.73 2.04 -2.37
C HIS A 65 -0.98 2.76 -1.24
N ASN A 66 -1.66 3.64 -0.49
CA ASN A 66 -1.07 4.35 0.64
C ASN A 66 -0.62 3.42 1.77
N ILE A 67 -1.42 2.39 2.09
CA ILE A 67 -1.06 1.36 3.09
C ILE A 67 0.21 0.62 2.64
N ILE A 68 0.24 0.15 1.38
CA ILE A 68 1.37 -0.59 0.81
C ILE A 68 2.65 0.22 0.88
N VAL A 69 2.62 1.48 0.43
CA VAL A 69 3.78 2.38 0.45
C VAL A 69 4.25 2.62 1.89
N THR A 70 3.31 2.85 2.82
CA THR A 70 3.62 3.08 4.23
C THR A 70 4.29 1.85 4.87
N ASP A 71 3.75 0.66 4.63
CA ASP A 71 4.27 -0.58 5.22
C ASP A 71 5.63 -0.97 4.61
N LEU A 72 5.84 -0.72 3.31
CA LEU A 72 7.15 -0.86 2.70
C LEU A 72 8.19 0.06 3.36
N LEU A 73 7.84 1.34 3.56
CA LEU A 73 8.75 2.30 4.20
C LEU A 73 9.04 1.93 5.65
N ARG A 74 8.00 1.54 6.41
CA ARG A 74 8.17 1.04 7.78
C ARG A 74 9.07 -0.18 7.83
N THR A 75 8.88 -1.14 6.92
CA THR A 75 9.70 -2.35 6.85
C THR A 75 11.17 -2.00 6.63
N VAL A 76 11.47 -1.06 5.73
CA VAL A 76 12.84 -0.58 5.51
C VAL A 76 13.45 0.07 6.75
N LEU A 77 12.67 0.89 7.45
CA LEU A 77 13.12 1.60 8.65
C LEU A 77 13.37 0.64 9.83
N TYR A 78 12.45 -0.29 10.08
CA TYR A 78 12.51 -1.18 11.24
C TYR A 78 13.38 -2.43 11.02
N HIS A 79 13.47 -2.95 9.80
CA HIS A 79 14.22 -4.17 9.48
C HIS A 79 15.49 -3.90 8.69
N SER A 80 16.10 -2.72 8.89
CA SER A 80 17.31 -2.30 8.19
C SER A 80 18.45 -3.32 8.27
N LYS A 81 18.53 -4.15 9.31
CA LYS A 81 19.57 -5.19 9.45
C LYS A 81 19.42 -6.39 8.50
N TRP A 82 18.24 -6.66 7.95
CA TRP A 82 17.98 -7.80 7.05
C TRP A 82 17.96 -7.41 5.57
N LEU A 83 17.81 -6.12 5.28
CA LEU A 83 17.87 -5.59 3.93
C LEU A 83 19.26 -5.01 3.66
N ASN A 84 19.88 -5.41 2.56
CA ASN A 84 21.14 -4.81 2.13
C ASN A 84 20.97 -3.30 1.86
N GLU A 85 22.05 -2.54 1.98
CA GLU A 85 22.02 -1.09 1.91
C GLU A 85 21.42 -0.56 0.60
N GLN A 86 21.78 -1.17 -0.53
CA GLN A 86 21.26 -0.83 -1.86
C GLN A 86 19.74 -0.99 -1.96
N THR A 87 19.17 -2.03 -1.36
CA THR A 87 17.72 -2.27 -1.34
C THR A 87 17.02 -1.19 -0.52
N ARG A 88 17.55 -0.85 0.66
CA ARG A 88 16.99 0.21 1.51
C ARG A 88 17.01 1.57 0.80
N GLU A 89 18.12 1.90 0.13
CA GLU A 89 18.22 3.14 -0.64
C GLU A 89 17.24 3.17 -1.81
N THR A 90 17.11 2.06 -2.54
CA THR A 90 16.21 1.98 -3.70
C THR A 90 14.76 2.22 -3.28
N ILE A 91 14.31 1.58 -2.19
CA ILE A 91 12.95 1.76 -1.67
C ILE A 91 12.74 3.18 -1.13
N THR A 92 13.72 3.74 -0.40
CA THR A 92 13.60 5.09 0.18
C THR A 92 13.61 6.18 -0.88
N LYS A 93 14.42 6.03 -1.95
CA LYS A 93 14.45 6.97 -3.09
C LYS A 93 13.17 6.90 -3.91
N ALA A 94 12.61 5.69 -4.05
CA ALA A 94 11.38 5.43 -4.78
C ALA A 94 10.13 5.97 -4.09
N PHE A 95 10.06 5.77 -2.77
CA PHE A 95 8.96 6.22 -1.95
C PHE A 95 9.51 7.19 -0.91
N PRO A 96 9.87 8.43 -1.31
CA PRO A 96 10.27 9.41 -0.33
C PRO A 96 9.13 9.55 0.67
N GLN A 97 9.45 9.53 1.97
CA GLN A 97 8.49 9.99 2.97
C GLN A 97 8.12 11.41 2.56
N LYS A 98 6.95 11.59 1.93
CA LYS A 98 6.36 12.91 1.88
C LYS A 98 6.33 13.33 3.33
N GLN A 99 7.07 14.39 3.65
CA GLN A 99 6.87 15.11 4.90
C GLN A 99 5.37 15.18 5.07
N MET A 100 4.88 14.62 6.17
CA MET A 100 3.54 14.90 6.66
C MET A 100 3.53 16.42 6.84
N ALA A 101 3.26 17.15 5.77
CA ALA A 101 2.95 18.55 5.80
C ALA A 101 1.63 18.58 6.53
N GLN A 102 1.75 18.72 7.85
CA GLN A 102 0.68 19.12 8.74
C GLN A 102 0.00 20.31 8.06
N SER A 103 -1.20 20.07 7.54
CA SER A 103 -2.18 21.09 7.21
C SER A 103 -3.29 20.96 8.23
#